data_AF-A0A7C2Y6I2-F1
#
_entry.id   AF-A0A7C2Y6I2-F1
#
_cell.length_a   1.000
_cell.length_b   1.000
_cell.length_c   1.000
_cell.angle_alpha   90.00
_cell.angle_beta   90.00
_cell.angle_gamma   90.00
#
_symmetry.space_group_name_H-M   'P 1'
#
loop_
_entity.id
_entity.type
_entity.pdbx_description
1 polymer ?
#
loop_
_entity_poly.entity_id
_entity_poly.type
_entity_poly.pdbx_seq_one_letter_code
_entity_poly.pdbx_strand_id
1 'polypeptide(L)'
;MNFSKHFPLLQAFSNYERVGDKVRAARQRLKSIGNSIKKDSSLLPNHRYELHSLLDDIWHKVKQSEETTFSVHGERAGEFYNEAYRAVENLPPRDSAPILRAASSEVRSLYLDRGDRTRYKSIFDDLWSKLNSKRDEGRKKHEDWRRRQEEGLEKLRAAREKALSALERVRSNISDNRSRLYDARSSEFADRVSSWIREGEEKERDIERSVDDLETKIRDAENRLRS
;
A
#
# COMPACT_ATOMS: atom_id res chain seq x y z
N MET A 1 14.06 24.17 -14.66
CA MET A 1 14.75 23.04 -15.32
C MET A 1 13.69 22.09 -15.86
N ASN A 2 13.46 22.13 -17.17
CA ASN A 2 12.44 21.32 -17.85
C ASN A 2 13.07 20.01 -18.33
N PHE A 3 12.65 18.89 -17.74
CA PHE A 3 12.92 17.55 -18.27
C PHE A 3 11.89 17.20 -19.35
N SER A 4 11.98 17.90 -20.48
CA SER A 4 11.34 17.54 -21.74
C SER A 4 12.44 17.29 -22.74
N LYS A 5 12.97 16.06 -22.73
CA LYS A 5 13.85 15.55 -23.78
C LYS A 5 13.21 14.29 -24.36
N HIS A 6 12.80 14.44 -25.60
CA HIS A 6 12.41 13.46 -26.59
C HIS A 6 12.84 12.01 -26.31
N PHE A 7 11.85 11.12 -26.17
CA PHE A 7 11.98 9.72 -26.52
C PHE A 7 11.12 9.45 -27.76
N PRO A 8 11.73 9.13 -28.91
CA PRO A 8 10.98 8.67 -30.07
C PRO A 8 10.66 7.18 -29.89
N LEU A 9 9.76 6.86 -28.96
CA LEU A 9 9.22 5.50 -28.76
C LEU A 9 7.70 5.43 -28.97
N LEU A 10 7.08 6.46 -29.55
CA LEU A 10 5.62 6.51 -29.72
C LEU A 10 5.15 6.41 -31.18
N GLN A 11 6.05 6.38 -32.17
CA GLN A 11 5.66 6.35 -33.59
C GLN A 11 5.89 5.02 -34.33
N ALA A 12 6.58 4.04 -33.75
CA ALA A 12 6.80 2.73 -34.38
C ALA A 12 5.81 1.63 -33.94
N PHE A 13 5.00 1.87 -32.90
CA PHE A 13 4.39 0.77 -32.13
C PHE A 13 2.91 0.47 -32.43
N SER A 14 2.27 1.21 -33.33
CA SER A 14 0.88 0.92 -33.74
C SER A 14 0.72 -0.39 -34.52
N ASN A 15 1.83 -1.06 -34.87
CA ASN A 15 1.80 -2.31 -35.61
C ASN A 15 1.64 -3.54 -34.71
N TYR A 16 2.23 -3.59 -33.50
CA TYR A 16 2.26 -4.78 -32.63
C TYR A 16 0.90 -5.12 -32.01
N GLU A 17 0.14 -4.12 -31.56
CA GLU A 17 -1.22 -4.31 -31.02
C GLU A 17 -2.16 -4.98 -32.02
N ARG A 18 -1.89 -4.81 -33.33
CA ARG A 18 -2.68 -5.39 -34.41
C ARG A 18 -2.05 -6.64 -35.02
N VAL A 19 -0.83 -7.05 -34.65
CA VAL A 19 -0.22 -8.27 -35.22
C VAL A 19 -1.06 -9.49 -34.87
N GLY A 20 -1.49 -9.61 -33.61
CA GLY A 20 -2.34 -10.73 -33.18
C GLY A 20 -3.65 -10.82 -33.96
N ASP A 21 -4.31 -9.68 -34.19
CA ASP A 21 -5.54 -9.63 -34.98
C ASP A 21 -5.30 -9.93 -36.46
N LYS A 22 -4.19 -9.45 -37.03
CA LYS A 22 -3.76 -9.76 -38.41
C LYS A 22 -3.47 -11.26 -38.58
N VAL A 23 -2.76 -11.88 -37.63
CA VAL A 23 -2.46 -13.32 -37.62
C VAL A 23 -3.76 -14.12 -37.50
N ARG A 24 -4.66 -13.73 -36.58
CA ARG A 24 -5.97 -14.41 -36.41
C ARG A 24 -6.83 -14.29 -37.68
N ALA A 25 -6.89 -13.12 -38.28
CA ALA A 25 -7.60 -12.88 -39.53
C ALA A 25 -6.99 -13.69 -40.69
N ALA A 26 -5.67 -13.77 -40.78
CA ALA A 26 -4.98 -14.59 -41.77
C ALA A 26 -5.32 -16.08 -41.61
N ARG A 27 -5.31 -16.62 -40.37
CA ARG A 27 -5.71 -18.01 -40.10
C ARG A 27 -7.17 -18.28 -40.49
N GLN A 28 -8.07 -17.35 -40.19
CA GLN A 28 -9.48 -17.47 -40.58
C GLN A 28 -9.66 -17.45 -42.11
N ARG A 29 -8.95 -16.56 -42.82
CA ARG A 29 -8.96 -16.49 -44.28
C ARG A 29 -8.42 -17.77 -44.91
N LEU A 30 -7.28 -18.28 -44.45
CA LEU A 30 -6.69 -19.53 -44.96
C LEU A 30 -7.64 -20.72 -44.76
N LYS A 31 -8.28 -20.83 -43.59
CA LYS A 31 -9.32 -21.85 -43.35
C LYS A 31 -10.49 -21.72 -44.33
N SER A 32 -10.94 -20.50 -44.61
CA SER A 32 -12.01 -20.25 -45.56
C SER A 32 -11.62 -20.67 -46.98
N ILE A 33 -10.41 -20.30 -47.43
CA ILE A 33 -9.91 -20.65 -48.77
C ILE A 33 -9.77 -22.17 -48.90
N GLY A 34 -9.20 -22.85 -47.89
CA GLY A 34 -9.10 -24.31 -47.89
C GLY A 34 -10.46 -25.01 -47.96
N ASN A 35 -11.47 -24.48 -47.27
CA ASN A 35 -12.85 -24.99 -47.37
C ASN A 35 -13.46 -24.75 -48.76
N SER A 36 -13.18 -23.61 -49.40
CA SER A 36 -13.65 -23.31 -50.76
C SER A 36 -13.03 -24.28 -51.77
N ILE A 37 -11.72 -24.48 -51.73
CA ILE A 37 -11.01 -25.43 -52.62
C ILE A 37 -11.55 -26.86 -52.46
N LYS A 38 -11.82 -27.28 -51.21
CA LYS A 38 -12.37 -28.60 -50.92
C LYS A 38 -13.78 -28.80 -51.50
N LYS A 39 -14.58 -27.74 -51.56
CA LYS A 39 -15.98 -27.77 -52.01
C LYS A 39 -16.14 -27.53 -53.51
N ASP A 40 -15.14 -26.98 -54.17
CA ASP A 40 -15.20 -26.66 -55.59
C ASP A 40 -15.06 -27.93 -56.44
N SER A 41 -16.18 -28.38 -57.02
CA SER A 41 -16.26 -29.56 -57.89
C SER A 41 -15.71 -29.32 -59.29
N SER A 42 -15.47 -28.07 -59.69
CA SER A 42 -14.92 -27.72 -61.01
C SER A 42 -13.40 -27.87 -61.09
N LEU A 43 -12.72 -27.95 -59.94
CA LEU A 43 -11.27 -28.10 -59.88
C LEU A 43 -10.85 -29.55 -60.22
N LEU A 44 -9.93 -29.66 -61.19
CA LEU A 44 -9.25 -30.92 -61.47
C LEU A 44 -8.42 -31.37 -60.26
N PRO A 45 -8.27 -32.70 -60.04
CA PRO A 45 -7.54 -33.24 -58.88
C PRO A 45 -6.12 -32.69 -58.72
N ASN A 46 -5.37 -32.54 -59.82
CA ASN A 46 -3.99 -32.03 -59.79
C ASN A 46 -3.93 -30.57 -59.33
N HIS A 47 -4.81 -29.70 -59.84
CA HIS A 47 -4.88 -28.30 -59.40
C HIS A 47 -5.31 -28.18 -57.94
N ARG A 48 -6.22 -29.05 -57.47
CA ARG A 48 -6.61 -29.10 -56.06
C ARG A 48 -5.41 -29.44 -55.16
N TYR A 49 -4.57 -30.40 -55.58
CA TYR A 49 -3.35 -30.75 -54.87
C TYR A 49 -2.36 -29.59 -54.79
N GLU A 50 -2.08 -28.93 -55.92
CA GLU A 50 -1.18 -27.76 -55.98
C GLU A 50 -1.66 -26.62 -55.08
N LEU A 51 -2.96 -26.30 -55.11
CA LEU A 51 -3.55 -25.26 -54.26
C LEU A 51 -3.49 -25.61 -52.78
N HIS A 52 -3.66 -26.89 -52.41
CA HIS A 52 -3.47 -27.32 -51.02
C HIS A 52 -2.01 -27.22 -50.59
N SER A 53 -1.06 -27.61 -51.43
CA SER A 53 0.38 -27.45 -51.14
C SER A 53 0.74 -25.99 -50.90
N LEU A 54 0.25 -25.07 -51.75
CA LEU A 54 0.47 -23.63 -51.57
C LEU A 54 -0.18 -23.10 -50.29
N LEU A 55 -1.39 -23.57 -49.96
CA LEU A 55 -2.05 -23.20 -48.71
C LEU A 55 -1.28 -23.68 -47.48
N ASP A 56 -0.73 -24.89 -47.53
CA ASP A 56 0.07 -25.46 -46.46
C ASP A 56 1.35 -24.64 -46.25
N ASP A 57 2.05 -24.23 -47.32
CA ASP A 57 3.22 -23.36 -47.23
C ASP A 57 2.89 -22.01 -46.58
N ILE A 58 1.78 -21.38 -46.98
CA ILE A 58 1.34 -20.12 -46.40
C ILE A 58 0.93 -20.31 -44.93
N TRP A 59 0.26 -21.41 -44.62
CA TRP A 59 -0.11 -21.76 -43.25
C TRP A 59 1.11 -21.90 -42.34
N HIS A 60 2.16 -22.57 -42.81
CA HIS A 60 3.42 -22.72 -42.08
C HIS A 60 4.06 -21.34 -41.80
N LYS A 61 4.10 -20.45 -42.79
CA LYS A 61 4.62 -19.07 -42.61
C LYS A 61 3.82 -18.27 -41.59
N VAL A 62 2.48 -18.37 -41.62
CA VAL A 62 1.60 -17.70 -40.64
C VAL A 62 1.83 -18.26 -39.24
N LYS A 63 1.99 -19.58 -39.10
CA LYS A 63 2.28 -20.23 -37.81
C LYS A 63 3.64 -19.80 -37.25
N GLN A 64 4.68 -19.77 -38.08
CA GLN A 64 6.01 -19.30 -37.67
C GLN A 64 5.98 -17.84 -37.20
N SER A 65 5.25 -16.98 -37.93
CA SER A 65 5.06 -15.57 -37.55
C SER A 65 4.30 -15.42 -36.22
N GLU A 66 3.32 -16.30 -35.98
CA GLU A 66 2.57 -16.36 -34.72
C GLU A 66 3.47 -16.75 -33.54
N GLU A 67 4.29 -17.79 -33.71
CA GLU A 67 5.25 -18.24 -32.69
C GLU A 67 6.27 -17.15 -32.35
N THR A 68 6.80 -16.45 -33.36
CA THR A 68 7.69 -15.30 -33.14
C THR A 68 6.97 -14.17 -32.39
N THR A 69 5.71 -13.89 -32.73
CA THR A 69 4.90 -12.87 -32.03
C THR A 69 4.69 -13.25 -30.57
N PHE A 70 4.37 -14.52 -30.29
CA PHE A 70 4.23 -15.00 -28.93
C PHE A 70 5.53 -14.87 -28.13
N SER A 71 6.68 -15.21 -28.73
CA SER A 71 7.98 -15.04 -28.07
C SER A 71 8.24 -13.59 -27.66
N VAL A 72 8.09 -12.65 -28.60
CA VAL A 72 8.34 -11.22 -28.36
C VAL A 72 7.38 -10.66 -27.31
N HIS A 73 6.09 -11.01 -27.40
CA HIS A 73 5.11 -10.58 -26.41
C HIS A 73 5.32 -11.25 -25.05
N GLY A 74 5.80 -12.50 -25.01
CA GLY A 74 6.14 -13.22 -23.79
C GLY A 74 7.28 -12.54 -23.03
N GLU A 75 8.34 -12.15 -23.74
CA GLU A 75 9.46 -11.36 -23.20
C GLU A 75 8.96 -10.03 -22.64
N ARG A 76 8.15 -9.30 -23.42
CA ARG A 76 7.60 -8.01 -23.00
C ARG A 76 6.68 -8.14 -21.78
N ALA A 77 5.88 -9.20 -21.71
CA ALA A 77 5.06 -9.48 -20.54
C ALA A 77 5.92 -9.75 -19.30
N GLY A 78 7.09 -10.37 -19.47
CA GLY A 78 8.08 -10.57 -18.43
C GLY A 78 8.65 -9.26 -17.89
N GLU A 79 8.90 -8.28 -18.76
CA GLU A 79 9.35 -6.95 -18.36
C GLU A 79 8.31 -6.23 -17.49
N PHE A 80 7.05 -6.20 -17.93
CA PHE A 80 5.95 -5.61 -17.16
C PHE A 80 5.73 -6.32 -15.81
N TYR A 81 5.86 -7.65 -15.79
CA TYR A 81 5.84 -8.40 -14.54
C TYR A 81 6.98 -7.98 -13.61
N ASN A 82 8.22 -7.91 -14.11
CA ASN A 82 9.38 -7.55 -13.30
C ASN A 82 9.26 -6.13 -12.71
N GLU A 83 8.73 -5.19 -13.48
CA GLU A 83 8.43 -3.83 -13.02
C GLU A 83 7.39 -3.84 -11.90
N ALA A 84 6.26 -4.52 -12.12
CA ALA A 84 5.19 -4.65 -11.13
C ALA A 84 5.67 -5.34 -9.85
N TYR A 85 6.47 -6.40 -9.98
CA TYR A 85 7.07 -7.11 -8.86
C TYR A 85 7.96 -6.20 -8.03
N ARG A 86 8.90 -5.48 -8.66
CA ARG A 86 9.79 -4.53 -7.97
C ARG A 86 9.03 -3.43 -7.26
N ALA A 87 7.96 -2.92 -7.88
CA ALA A 87 7.10 -1.92 -7.26
C ALA A 87 6.39 -2.49 -6.02
N VAL A 88 5.75 -3.65 -6.12
CA VAL A 88 5.07 -4.31 -4.99
C VAL A 88 6.04 -4.66 -3.88
N GLU A 89 7.29 -5.02 -4.20
CA GLU A 89 8.30 -5.38 -3.21
C GLU A 89 8.85 -4.15 -2.46
N ASN A 90 9.22 -3.09 -3.18
CA ASN A 90 10.05 -2.02 -2.65
C ASN A 90 9.30 -0.72 -2.34
N LEU A 91 8.11 -0.51 -2.91
CA LEU A 91 7.36 0.73 -2.73
C LEU A 91 6.21 0.59 -1.72
N PRO A 92 5.78 1.69 -1.09
CA PRO A 92 4.57 1.72 -0.29
C PRO A 92 3.33 1.26 -1.10
N PRO A 93 2.30 0.70 -0.45
CA PRO A 93 1.12 0.20 -1.17
C PRO A 93 0.31 1.24 -1.95
N ARG A 94 0.48 2.52 -1.65
CA ARG A 94 -0.13 3.63 -2.37
C ARG A 94 0.50 3.81 -3.75
N ASP A 95 1.81 3.67 -3.83
CA ASP A 95 2.60 3.98 -5.03
C ASP A 95 2.76 2.75 -5.94
N SER A 96 2.79 1.55 -5.35
CA SER A 96 2.87 0.29 -6.11
C SER A 96 1.56 -0.09 -6.82
N ALA A 97 0.40 0.28 -6.28
CA ALA A 97 -0.90 -0.04 -6.85
C ALA A 97 -1.12 0.46 -8.30
N PRO A 98 -0.83 1.74 -8.65
CA PRO A 98 -0.98 2.21 -10.02
C PRO A 98 -0.03 1.50 -10.99
N ILE A 99 1.21 1.22 -10.59
CA ILE A 99 2.20 0.51 -11.42
C ILE A 99 1.74 -0.91 -11.72
N LEU A 100 1.30 -1.65 -10.69
CA LEU A 100 0.76 -3.00 -10.84
C LEU A 100 -0.45 -3.05 -11.78
N ARG A 101 -1.37 -2.08 -11.66
CA ARG A 101 -2.55 -1.98 -12.54
C ARG A 101 -2.17 -1.66 -13.98
N ALA A 102 -1.25 -0.71 -14.19
CA ALA A 102 -0.76 -0.35 -15.51
C ALA A 102 -0.10 -1.57 -16.18
N ALA A 103 0.86 -2.21 -15.52
CA ALA A 103 1.52 -3.42 -16.00
C ALA A 103 0.52 -4.55 -16.31
N SER A 104 -0.48 -4.78 -15.45
CA SER A 104 -1.52 -5.79 -15.71
C SER A 104 -2.37 -5.45 -16.95
N SER A 105 -2.69 -4.17 -17.16
CA SER A 105 -3.41 -3.71 -18.34
C SER A 105 -2.60 -3.91 -19.62
N GLU A 106 -1.32 -3.55 -19.59
CA GLU A 106 -0.39 -3.75 -20.71
C GLU A 106 -0.24 -5.24 -21.06
N VAL A 107 -0.07 -6.12 -20.06
CA VAL A 107 0.01 -7.56 -20.33
C VAL A 107 -1.28 -8.13 -20.93
N ARG A 108 -2.45 -7.57 -20.59
CA ARG A 108 -3.74 -7.99 -21.16
C ARG A 108 -3.90 -7.57 -22.63
N SER A 109 -3.25 -6.49 -23.07
CA SER A 109 -3.31 -6.05 -24.47
C SER A 109 -2.40 -6.88 -25.39
N LEU A 110 -1.42 -7.60 -24.83
CA LEU A 110 -0.50 -8.43 -25.59
C LEU A 110 -1.18 -9.67 -26.23
N TYR A 111 -0.77 -9.97 -27.46
CA TYR A 111 -1.13 -11.21 -28.13
C TYR A 111 -0.22 -12.34 -27.62
N LEU A 112 -0.65 -12.97 -26.54
CA LEU A 112 0.01 -14.11 -25.90
C LEU A 112 -0.75 -15.41 -26.20
N ASP A 113 -0.05 -16.54 -26.10
CA ASP A 113 -0.71 -17.84 -26.13
C ASP A 113 -1.58 -18.05 -24.88
N ARG A 114 -2.42 -19.10 -24.92
CA ARG A 114 -3.39 -19.38 -23.84
C ARG A 114 -2.72 -19.72 -22.51
N GLY A 115 -1.62 -20.47 -22.54
CA GLY A 115 -0.84 -20.85 -21.36
C GLY A 115 -0.24 -19.62 -20.70
N ASP A 116 0.45 -18.78 -21.49
CA ASP A 116 1.06 -17.55 -20.97
C ASP A 116 0.04 -16.55 -20.42
N ARG A 117 -1.10 -16.36 -21.10
CA ARG A 117 -2.20 -15.53 -20.54
C ARG A 117 -2.67 -16.00 -19.18
N THR A 118 -2.84 -17.31 -19.03
CA THR A 118 -3.30 -17.92 -17.78
C THR A 118 -2.25 -17.76 -16.70
N ARG A 119 -0.99 -18.00 -17.04
CA ARG A 119 0.17 -17.82 -16.16
C ARG A 119 0.27 -16.38 -15.66
N TYR A 120 0.33 -15.41 -16.56
CA TYR A 120 0.45 -14.01 -16.17
C TYR A 120 -0.75 -13.52 -15.37
N LYS A 121 -1.98 -13.95 -15.72
CA LYS A 121 -3.16 -13.64 -14.89
C LYS A 121 -2.97 -14.09 -13.44
N SER A 122 -2.57 -15.34 -13.23
CA SER A 122 -2.31 -15.89 -11.88
C SER A 122 -1.23 -15.08 -11.16
N ILE A 123 -0.13 -14.77 -11.83
CA ILE A 123 0.99 -14.02 -11.25
C ILE A 123 0.55 -12.61 -10.82
N PHE A 124 -0.24 -11.91 -11.64
CA PHE A 124 -0.75 -10.58 -11.28
C PHE A 124 -1.78 -10.65 -10.15
N ASP A 125 -2.59 -11.70 -10.08
CA ASP A 125 -3.52 -11.94 -8.98
C ASP A 125 -2.74 -12.17 -7.66
N ASP A 126 -1.63 -12.92 -7.69
CA ASP A 126 -0.75 -13.13 -6.54
C ASP A 126 -0.06 -11.84 -6.07
N LEU A 127 0.44 -11.03 -7.01
CA LEU A 127 1.01 -9.70 -6.71
C LEU A 127 -0.03 -8.78 -6.07
N TRP A 128 -1.26 -8.81 -6.56
CA TRP A 128 -2.36 -8.02 -5.99
C TRP A 128 -2.71 -8.49 -4.57
N SER A 129 -2.73 -9.80 -4.33
CA SER A 129 -2.91 -10.38 -3.00
C SER A 129 -1.82 -9.91 -2.03
N LYS A 130 -0.54 -10.01 -2.43
CA LYS A 130 0.61 -9.56 -1.64
C LYS A 130 0.53 -8.06 -1.31
N LEU A 131 0.11 -7.24 -2.26
CA LEU A 131 -0.10 -5.81 -2.07
C LEU A 131 -1.19 -5.52 -1.02
N ASN A 132 -2.30 -6.25 -1.06
CA ASN A 132 -3.37 -6.09 -0.06
C ASN A 132 -2.93 -6.55 1.32
N SER A 133 -2.18 -7.65 1.44
CA SER A 133 -1.62 -8.08 2.73
C SER A 133 -0.74 -6.99 3.35
N LYS A 134 0.11 -6.33 2.55
CA LYS A 134 0.91 -5.18 3.04
C LYS A 134 0.05 -4.02 3.53
N ARG A 135 -1.09 -3.74 2.87
CA ARG A 135 -2.04 -2.70 3.31
C ARG A 135 -2.67 -3.04 4.64
N ASP A 136 -3.12 -4.29 4.79
CA ASP A 136 -3.76 -4.75 6.00
C ASP A 136 -2.78 -4.78 7.18
N GLU A 137 -1.54 -5.21 6.96
CA GLU A 137 -0.48 -5.11 7.97
C GLU A 137 -0.19 -3.67 8.37
N GLY A 138 -0.13 -2.74 7.41
CA GLY A 138 0.05 -1.32 7.67
C GLY A 138 -1.10 -0.76 8.52
N ARG A 139 -2.35 -1.11 8.19
CA ARG A 139 -3.54 -0.72 8.97
C ARG A 139 -3.47 -1.28 10.39
N LYS A 140 -3.20 -2.58 10.55
CA LYS A 140 -3.08 -3.23 11.87
C LYS A 140 -2.00 -2.57 12.74
N LYS A 141 -0.83 -2.29 12.15
CA LYS A 141 0.26 -1.61 12.86
C LYS A 141 -0.15 -0.19 13.30
N HIS A 142 -0.90 0.53 12.47
CA HIS A 142 -1.40 1.84 12.83
C HIS A 142 -2.47 1.77 13.93
N GLU A 143 -3.40 0.84 13.86
CA GLU A 143 -4.40 0.59 14.91
C GLU A 143 -3.75 0.20 16.24
N ASP A 144 -2.77 -0.71 16.21
CA ASP A 144 -1.99 -1.10 17.40
C ASP A 144 -1.21 0.08 17.97
N TRP A 145 -0.62 0.92 17.13
CA TRP A 145 0.06 2.13 17.56
C TRP A 145 -0.92 3.09 18.23
N ARG A 146 -2.10 3.32 17.62
CA ARG A 146 -3.13 4.21 18.16
C ARG A 146 -3.62 3.71 19.52
N ARG A 147 -3.94 2.42 19.64
CA ARG A 147 -4.36 1.81 20.91
C ARG A 147 -3.32 2.03 22.01
N ARG A 148 -2.03 1.81 21.73
CA ARG A 148 -0.96 2.05 22.72
C ARG A 148 -0.86 3.52 23.13
N GLN A 149 -1.06 4.45 22.21
CA GLN A 149 -1.09 5.87 22.53
C GLN A 149 -2.29 6.23 23.41
N GLU A 150 -3.48 5.69 23.11
CA GLU A 150 -4.70 5.88 23.89
C GLU A 150 -4.56 5.32 25.32
N GLU A 151 -4.05 4.09 25.48
CA GLU A 151 -3.76 3.48 26.78
C GLU A 151 -2.72 4.29 27.58
N GLY A 152 -1.69 4.81 26.90
CA GLY A 152 -0.69 5.69 27.51
C GLY A 152 -1.30 7.01 28.00
N LEU A 153 -2.18 7.60 27.20
CA LEU A 153 -2.90 8.82 27.52
C LEU A 153 -3.83 8.63 28.73
N GLU A 154 -4.55 7.51 28.81
CA GLU A 154 -5.40 7.16 29.95
C GLU A 154 -4.57 7.06 31.24
N LYS A 155 -3.41 6.40 31.20
CA LYS A 155 -2.50 6.31 32.36
C LYS A 155 -1.99 7.68 32.81
N LEU A 156 -1.66 8.58 31.87
CA LEU A 156 -1.24 9.94 32.19
C LEU A 156 -2.38 10.74 32.84
N ARG A 157 -3.61 10.62 32.34
CA ARG A 157 -4.79 11.26 32.91
C ARG A 157 -5.09 10.77 34.33
N ALA A 158 -5.03 9.45 34.55
CA ALA A 158 -5.20 8.87 35.88
C ALA A 158 -4.09 9.32 36.86
N ALA A 159 -2.84 9.42 36.40
CA ALA A 159 -1.75 9.94 37.20
C ALA A 159 -1.97 11.43 37.57
N ARG A 160 -2.45 12.24 36.63
CA ARG A 160 -2.79 13.65 36.87
C ARG A 160 -3.91 13.79 37.89
N GLU A 161 -4.98 13.00 37.77
CA GLU A 161 -6.09 12.99 38.73
C GLU A 161 -5.62 12.62 40.14
N LYS A 162 -4.75 11.60 40.26
CA LYS A 162 -4.15 11.22 41.54
C LYS A 162 -3.29 12.35 42.13
N ALA A 163 -2.51 13.04 41.29
CA ALA A 163 -1.70 14.17 41.72
C ALA A 163 -2.57 15.35 42.19
N LEU A 164 -3.66 15.66 41.47
CA LEU A 164 -4.62 16.69 41.88
C LEU A 164 -5.31 16.35 43.20
N SER A 165 -5.72 15.10 43.42
CA SER A 165 -6.29 14.66 44.71
C SER A 165 -5.26 14.75 45.85
N ALA A 166 -4.00 14.44 45.58
CA ALA A 166 -2.92 14.62 46.57
C ALA A 166 -2.71 16.10 46.89
N LEU A 167 -2.73 16.98 45.87
CA LEU A 167 -2.61 18.42 46.03
C LEU A 167 -3.72 18.99 46.91
N GLU A 168 -4.96 18.58 46.67
CA GLU A 168 -6.12 18.99 47.47
C GLU A 168 -5.97 18.61 48.95
N ARG A 169 -5.52 17.38 49.24
CA ARG A 169 -5.26 16.93 50.62
C ARG A 169 -4.16 17.74 51.29
N VAL A 170 -3.07 18.04 50.57
CA VAL A 170 -1.97 18.86 51.11
C VAL A 170 -2.46 20.27 51.42
N ARG A 171 -3.21 20.90 50.51
CA ARG A 171 -3.82 22.22 50.73
C ARG A 171 -4.76 22.24 51.93
N SER A 172 -5.60 21.20 52.08
CA SER A 172 -6.47 21.04 53.24
C SER A 172 -5.67 20.96 54.54
N ASN A 173 -4.61 20.13 54.59
CA ASN A 173 -3.76 20.00 55.77
C ASN A 173 -3.02 21.30 56.13
N ILE A 174 -2.55 22.04 55.12
CA ILE A 174 -1.93 23.35 55.33
C ILE A 174 -2.95 24.32 55.95
N SER A 175 -4.17 24.35 55.42
CA SER A 175 -5.26 25.18 55.96
C SER A 175 -5.57 24.83 57.42
N ASP A 176 -5.72 23.54 57.74
CA ASP A 176 -5.95 23.08 59.11
C ASP A 176 -4.80 23.47 60.06
N ASN A 177 -3.56 23.35 59.59
CA ASN A 177 -2.40 23.77 60.36
C ASN A 177 -2.34 25.29 60.55
N ARG A 178 -2.77 26.09 59.57
CA ARG A 178 -2.88 27.55 59.73
C ARG A 178 -3.91 27.92 60.80
N SER A 179 -5.04 27.21 60.86
CA SER A 179 -6.02 27.37 61.95
C SER A 179 -5.41 27.00 63.31
N ARG A 180 -4.69 25.87 63.39
CA ARG A 180 -3.99 25.45 64.63
C ARG A 180 -2.91 26.43 65.07
N LEU A 181 -2.22 27.06 64.13
CA LEU A 181 -1.21 28.09 64.40
C LEU A 181 -1.85 29.33 65.03
N TYR A 182 -3.02 29.75 64.53
CA TYR A 182 -3.77 30.86 65.07
C TYR A 182 -4.23 30.60 66.52
N ASP A 183 -4.65 29.37 66.82
CA ASP A 183 -5.10 28.97 68.16
C ASP A 183 -3.96 28.57 69.13
N ALA A 184 -2.69 28.74 68.72
CA ALA A 184 -1.54 28.26 69.48
C ALA A 184 -1.39 28.99 70.82
N ARG A 185 -1.35 28.21 71.92
CA ARG A 185 -1.20 28.74 73.29
C ARG A 185 0.24 28.81 73.79
N SER A 186 1.20 28.25 73.05
CA SER A 186 2.63 28.31 73.37
C SER A 186 3.47 28.55 72.12
N SER A 187 4.61 29.23 72.30
CA SER A 187 5.57 29.48 71.22
C SER A 187 6.13 28.19 70.63
N GLU A 188 6.48 27.21 71.47
CA GLU A 188 7.00 25.91 71.01
C GLU A 188 5.99 25.15 70.13
N PHE A 189 4.69 25.24 70.44
CA PHE A 189 3.66 24.64 69.59
C PHE A 189 3.51 25.42 68.28
N ALA A 190 3.50 26.76 68.34
CA ALA A 190 3.44 27.61 67.16
C ALA A 190 4.61 27.34 66.20
N ASP A 191 5.84 27.21 66.71
CA ASP A 191 7.04 26.94 65.92
C ASP A 191 6.95 25.58 65.20
N ARG A 192 6.48 24.53 65.91
CA ARG A 192 6.27 23.21 65.30
C ARG A 192 5.23 23.24 64.19
N VAL A 193 4.08 23.89 64.43
CA VAL A 193 3.02 24.01 63.43
C VAL A 193 3.48 24.83 62.23
N SER A 194 4.26 25.90 62.46
CA SER A 194 4.89 26.70 61.40
C SER A 194 5.82 25.85 60.51
N SER A 195 6.62 24.97 61.12
CA SER A 195 7.46 24.02 60.37
C SER A 195 6.63 23.07 59.50
N TRP A 196 5.53 22.53 60.02
CA TRP A 196 4.63 21.67 59.24
C TRP A 196 3.96 22.38 58.08
N ILE A 197 3.58 23.65 58.25
CA ILE A 197 3.04 24.49 57.17
C ILE A 197 4.08 24.63 56.07
N ARG A 198 5.33 24.99 56.42
CA ARG A 198 6.42 25.16 55.47
C ARG A 198 6.72 23.87 54.68
N GLU A 199 6.78 22.73 55.36
CA GLU A 199 6.92 21.42 54.71
C GLU A 199 5.74 21.09 53.78
N GLY A 200 4.52 21.48 54.19
CA GLY A 200 3.32 21.35 53.37
C GLY A 200 3.42 22.19 52.09
N GLU A 201 3.79 23.46 52.21
CA GLU A 201 3.93 24.39 51.07
C GLU A 201 5.06 23.99 50.11
N GLU A 202 6.13 23.34 50.61
CA GLU A 202 7.15 22.73 49.75
C GLU A 202 6.58 21.53 48.97
N LYS A 203 5.88 20.61 49.64
CA LYS A 203 5.22 19.47 48.99
C LYS A 203 4.14 19.91 48.00
N GLU A 204 3.40 20.97 48.30
CA GLU A 204 2.42 21.57 47.40
C GLU A 204 3.07 21.96 46.07
N ARG A 205 4.17 22.74 46.13
CA ARG A 205 4.93 23.17 44.95
C ARG A 205 5.52 21.99 44.16
N ASP A 206 5.96 20.94 44.83
CA ASP A 206 6.44 19.72 44.17
C ASP A 206 5.33 19.01 43.38
N ILE A 207 4.15 18.89 43.98
CA ILE A 207 2.99 18.27 43.34
C ILE A 207 2.51 19.14 42.17
N GLU A 208 2.45 20.47 42.33
CA GLU A 208 2.09 21.39 41.24
C GLU A 208 3.00 21.23 40.02
N ARG A 209 4.33 21.19 40.24
CA ARG A 209 5.30 20.93 39.16
C ARG A 209 5.04 19.58 38.49
N SER A 210 4.73 18.54 39.26
CA SER A 210 4.39 17.24 38.71
C SER A 210 3.08 17.25 37.90
N VAL A 211 2.10 18.07 38.29
CA VAL A 211 0.84 18.22 37.53
C VAL A 211 1.11 18.91 36.20
N ASP A 212 1.88 20.01 36.19
CA ASP A 212 2.23 20.75 34.96
C ASP A 212 3.00 19.87 33.96
N ASP A 213 3.94 19.05 34.47
CA ASP A 213 4.68 18.08 33.67
C ASP A 213 3.75 17.03 33.05
N LEU A 214 2.77 16.53 33.81
CA LEU A 214 1.78 15.57 33.32
C LEU A 214 0.86 16.20 32.27
N GLU A 215 0.42 17.45 32.47
CA GLU A 215 -0.39 18.17 31.49
C GLU A 215 0.34 18.38 30.17
N THR A 216 1.64 18.71 30.24
CA THR A 216 2.48 18.84 29.05
C THR A 216 2.58 17.50 28.30
N LYS A 217 2.84 16.40 29.02
CA LYS A 217 2.88 15.05 28.43
C LYS A 217 1.55 14.61 27.81
N ILE A 218 0.42 14.95 28.46
CA ILE A 218 -0.92 14.69 27.96
C ILE A 218 -1.15 15.44 26.65
N ARG A 219 -0.83 16.74 26.61
CA ARG A 219 -0.97 17.58 25.42
C ARG A 219 -0.13 17.04 24.25
N ASP A 220 1.09 16.64 24.52
CA ASP A 220 1.97 16.05 23.50
C ASP A 220 1.43 14.73 22.96
N ALA A 221 0.92 13.85 23.82
CA ALA A 221 0.30 12.60 23.42
C ALA A 221 -0.99 12.83 22.59
N GLU A 222 -1.82 13.80 22.98
CA GLU A 222 -3.02 14.19 22.22
C GLU A 222 -2.66 14.75 20.85
N ASN A 223 -1.61 15.58 20.76
CA ASN A 223 -1.13 16.11 19.49
C ASN A 223 -0.64 14.99 18.55
N ARG A 224 0.08 14.00 19.08
CA ARG A 224 0.51 12.82 18.30
C ARG A 224 -0.66 12.00 17.78
N LEU A 225 -1.74 11.87 18.55
CA LEU A 225 -2.95 11.16 18.13
C LEU A 225 -3.75 11.89 17.05
N ARG A 226 -3.62 13.23 16.97
CA ARG A 226 -4.31 14.07 15.97
C ARG A 226 -3.56 14.20 14.66
N SER A 227 -2.23 14.07 14.67
CA SER A 227 -1.35 14.09 13.48
C SER A 227 -1.35 12.76 12.74
#